data_AF-A0A925J1D4-F1
#
_entry.id   AF-A0A925J1D4-F1
#
_cell.length_a   1.000
_cell.length_b   1.000
_cell.length_c   1.000
_cell.angle_alpha   90.00
_cell.angle_beta   90.00
_cell.angle_gamma   90.00
#
_symmetry.space_group_name_H-M   'P 1'
#
loop_
_entity.id
_entity.type
_entity.pdbx_description
1 polymer ?
#
loop_
_entity_poly.entity_id
_entity_poly.type
_entity_poly.pdbx_seq_one_letter_code
_entity_poly.pdbx_strand_id
1 'polypeptide(L)'
;MLKIFTFAVIAFLFMAVQGCSKKAHPTTTVTPPVENKDSTLPAKRIDSLVVKKAVIKRKPKESIPKVIVVNDKFANKSVDGRYYYDLQGHRYWRNNKDGKYYLFNKSMLTDKAFKKPD
;
A
#
# COMPACT_ATOMS: atom_id res chain seq x y z
N MET A 1 5.42 3.42 -53.10
CA MET A 1 6.19 4.03 -51.99
C MET A 1 5.38 4.15 -50.69
N LEU A 2 4.13 4.61 -50.72
CA LEU A 2 3.27 4.76 -49.52
C LEU A 2 3.01 3.45 -48.74
N LYS A 3 2.89 2.31 -49.43
CA LYS A 3 2.72 0.98 -48.81
C LYS A 3 3.95 0.51 -48.03
N ILE A 4 5.16 0.82 -48.52
CA ILE A 4 6.42 0.45 -47.85
C ILE A 4 6.58 1.29 -46.57
N PHE A 5 6.19 2.55 -46.61
CA PHE A 5 6.21 3.44 -45.45
C PHE A 5 5.23 3.00 -44.36
N THR A 6 4.06 2.49 -44.73
CA THR A 6 3.07 1.96 -43.76
C THR A 6 3.57 0.67 -43.10
N PHE A 7 4.20 -0.24 -43.84
CA PHE A 7 4.82 -1.42 -43.25
C PHE A 7 5.99 -1.08 -42.31
N ALA A 8 6.80 -0.08 -42.65
CA ALA A 8 7.91 0.36 -41.81
C ALA A 8 7.44 0.97 -40.47
N VAL A 9 6.38 1.79 -40.49
CA VAL A 9 5.81 2.40 -39.27
C VAL A 9 5.17 1.34 -38.37
N ILE A 10 4.47 0.35 -38.95
CA ILE A 10 3.88 -0.75 -38.18
C ILE A 10 4.98 -1.62 -37.56
N ALA A 11 6.02 -1.97 -38.31
CA ALA A 11 7.14 -2.76 -37.81
C ALA A 11 7.89 -2.05 -36.65
N PHE A 12 8.07 -0.73 -36.73
CA PHE A 12 8.70 0.06 -35.68
C PHE A 12 7.83 0.11 -34.40
N LEU A 13 6.50 0.18 -34.53
CA LEU A 13 5.58 0.13 -33.39
C LEU A 13 5.62 -1.21 -32.64
N PHE A 14 5.78 -2.33 -33.37
CA PHE A 14 5.83 -3.67 -32.76
C PHE A 14 7.14 -3.95 -32.00
N MET A 15 8.28 -3.34 -32.40
CA MET A 15 9.54 -3.49 -31.66
C MET A 15 9.55 -2.76 -30.32
N ALA A 16 8.78 -1.67 -30.16
CA ALA A 16 8.78 -0.86 -28.94
C ALA A 16 8.10 -1.53 -27.72
N VAL A 17 7.35 -2.63 -27.92
CA VAL A 17 6.52 -3.24 -26.86
C VAL A 17 7.22 -4.39 -26.11
N GLN A 18 8.43 -4.82 -26.52
CA GLN A 18 9.15 -5.93 -25.87
C GLN A 18 10.09 -5.50 -24.72
N GLY A 19 10.08 -4.22 -24.31
CA GLY A 19 10.98 -3.67 -23.29
C GLY A 19 10.44 -3.68 -21.86
N CYS A 20 10.05 -4.82 -21.29
CA CYS A 20 9.71 -4.94 -19.85
C CYS A 20 10.24 -6.26 -19.24
N SER A 21 11.57 -6.42 -19.20
CA SER A 21 12.24 -7.52 -18.51
C SER A 21 12.44 -7.21 -17.03
N LYS A 22 11.55 -7.78 -16.22
CA LYS A 22 11.66 -8.18 -14.79
C LYS A 22 12.70 -7.46 -13.91
N LYS A 23 12.25 -6.56 -13.04
CA LYS A 23 13.02 -6.11 -11.87
C LYS A 23 13.17 -7.29 -10.88
N ALA A 24 14.41 -7.66 -10.56
CA ALA A 24 14.72 -8.61 -9.50
C ALA A 24 14.37 -7.99 -8.13
N HIS A 25 13.65 -8.75 -7.30
CA HIS A 25 13.33 -8.35 -5.94
C HIS A 25 14.53 -8.70 -5.04
N PRO A 26 15.01 -7.81 -4.16
CA PRO A 26 16.04 -8.16 -3.19
C PRO A 26 15.48 -9.19 -2.19
N THR A 27 16.22 -10.30 -2.04
CA THR A 27 16.01 -11.33 -1.03
C THR A 27 16.08 -10.70 0.35
N THR A 28 14.96 -10.75 1.07
CA THR A 28 14.96 -10.51 2.52
C THR A 28 15.63 -11.71 3.17
N THR A 29 16.82 -11.50 3.74
CA THR A 29 17.50 -12.47 4.59
C THR A 29 16.62 -12.76 5.79
N VAL A 30 16.00 -13.93 5.79
CA VAL A 30 15.31 -14.50 6.94
C VAL A 30 16.40 -14.98 7.89
N THR A 31 16.62 -14.25 8.98
CA THR A 31 17.36 -14.78 10.14
C THR A 31 16.47 -15.85 10.78
N PRO A 32 16.93 -17.10 10.93
CA PRO A 32 16.15 -18.16 11.54
C PRO A 32 15.93 -17.89 13.05
N PRO A 33 14.79 -18.34 13.61
CA PRO A 33 14.51 -18.26 15.03
C PRO A 33 15.45 -19.20 15.78
N VAL A 34 16.21 -18.66 16.73
CA VAL A 34 16.94 -19.48 17.69
C VAL A 34 15.92 -20.07 18.66
N GLU A 35 15.58 -21.33 18.38
CA GLU A 35 15.08 -22.30 19.34
C GLU A 35 16.12 -22.43 20.46
N ASN A 36 15.79 -21.99 21.67
CA ASN A 36 16.57 -22.34 22.85
C ASN A 36 15.68 -23.04 23.86
N LYS A 37 15.94 -24.35 23.93
CA LYS A 37 15.46 -25.30 24.91
C LYS A 37 15.84 -24.84 26.32
N ASP A 38 14.89 -25.10 27.20
CA ASP A 38 14.97 -25.00 28.65
C ASP A 38 15.93 -26.07 29.19
N SER A 39 16.99 -25.64 29.86
CA SER A 39 17.81 -26.50 30.73
C SER A 39 18.56 -25.65 31.77
N THR A 40 17.98 -25.61 32.97
CA THR A 40 18.61 -25.81 34.29
C THR A 40 20.01 -25.19 34.56
N LEU A 41 20.00 -24.10 35.37
CA LEU A 41 20.91 -23.59 36.44
C LEU A 41 22.22 -24.37 36.79
N PRO A 42 23.25 -23.79 37.48
CA PRO A 42 23.36 -22.44 38.11
C PRO A 42 24.73 -21.69 38.02
N ALA A 43 24.74 -20.46 38.57
CA ALA A 43 25.83 -19.74 39.25
C ALA A 43 26.97 -19.07 38.44
N LYS A 44 27.02 -17.72 38.49
CA LYS A 44 28.09 -16.92 39.13
C LYS A 44 27.76 -15.42 39.05
N ARG A 45 27.74 -14.73 40.21
CA ARG A 45 27.57 -13.26 40.35
C ARG A 45 28.80 -12.54 39.79
N ILE A 46 28.62 -11.45 39.03
CA ILE A 46 29.45 -10.23 39.07
C ILE A 46 28.61 -9.02 38.59
N ASP A 47 28.38 -8.10 39.52
CA ASP A 47 28.23 -6.65 39.42
C ASP A 47 27.19 -5.98 38.51
N SER A 48 26.24 -5.38 39.22
CA SER A 48 25.34 -4.28 38.87
C SER A 48 25.98 -3.20 37.99
N LEU A 49 25.89 -3.36 36.67
CA LEU A 49 25.75 -2.24 35.76
C LEU A 49 24.27 -2.09 35.43
N VAL A 50 23.58 -1.28 36.23
CA VAL A 50 22.25 -0.77 35.89
C VAL A 50 22.44 0.18 34.71
N VAL A 51 22.57 -0.39 33.52
CA VAL A 51 22.36 0.32 32.27
C VAL A 51 20.89 0.72 32.28
N LYS A 52 20.62 1.97 32.67
CA LYS A 52 19.30 2.58 32.51
C LYS A 52 18.92 2.46 31.05
N LYS A 53 18.15 1.41 30.71
CA LYS A 53 17.61 1.19 29.38
C LYS A 53 16.81 2.43 29.05
N ALA A 54 17.31 3.25 28.12
CA ALA A 54 16.62 4.43 27.68
C ALA A 54 15.23 4.00 27.22
N VAL A 55 14.20 4.46 27.93
CA VAL A 55 12.81 4.19 27.58
C VAL A 55 12.57 4.94 26.28
N ILE A 56 12.67 4.22 25.16
CA ILE A 56 12.32 4.74 23.85
C ILE A 56 10.83 5.06 23.90
N LYS A 57 10.49 6.34 24.09
CA LYS A 57 9.12 6.83 23.98
C LYS A 57 8.71 6.65 22.52
N ARG A 58 7.93 5.60 22.25
CA ARG A 58 7.36 5.38 20.92
C ARG A 58 6.45 6.57 20.61
N LYS A 59 6.63 7.17 19.43
CA LYS A 59 5.71 8.21 18.96
C LYS A 59 4.30 7.61 18.89
N PRO A 60 3.26 8.34 19.32
CA PRO A 60 1.88 7.89 19.16
C PRO A 60 1.62 7.56 17.69
N LYS A 61 1.08 6.37 17.42
CA LYS A 61 0.66 6.01 16.07
C LYS A 61 -0.63 6.77 15.79
N GLU A 62 -0.62 7.61 14.76
CA GLU A 62 -1.83 8.30 14.32
C GLU A 62 -2.87 7.27 13.88
N SER A 63 -4.04 7.32 14.51
CA SER A 63 -5.14 6.41 14.21
C SER A 63 -5.83 6.85 12.92
N ILE A 64 -5.82 5.99 11.91
CA ILE A 64 -6.47 6.26 10.63
C ILE A 64 -8.00 6.09 10.81
N PRO A 65 -8.80 7.11 10.51
CA PRO A 65 -10.26 7.01 10.62
C PRO A 65 -10.82 6.04 9.59
N LYS A 66 -11.88 5.31 9.93
CA LYS A 66 -12.55 4.43 8.96
C LYS A 66 -13.44 5.21 7.98
N VAL A 67 -14.01 6.32 8.45
CA VAL A 67 -14.97 7.14 7.71
C VAL A 67 -14.60 8.60 7.90
N ILE A 68 -14.63 9.36 6.82
CA ILE A 68 -14.42 10.80 6.80
C ILE A 68 -15.55 11.48 6.03
N VAL A 69 -15.77 12.75 6.34
CA VAL A 69 -16.67 13.63 5.60
C VAL A 69 -15.81 14.65 4.89
N VAL A 70 -15.88 14.67 3.57
CA VAL A 70 -15.07 15.53 2.71
C VAL A 70 -16.02 16.21 1.72
N ASN A 71 -15.72 17.45 1.37
CA ASN A 71 -16.44 18.14 0.31
C ASN A 71 -15.99 17.59 -1.05
N ASP A 72 -16.95 17.13 -1.86
CA ASP A 72 -16.73 16.55 -3.19
C ASP A 72 -15.88 17.44 -4.12
N LYS A 73 -15.82 18.76 -3.89
CA LYS A 73 -14.96 19.70 -4.64
C LYS A 73 -13.46 19.43 -4.47
N PHE A 74 -13.04 18.86 -3.35
CA PHE A 74 -11.64 18.51 -3.08
C PHE A 74 -11.34 17.02 -3.33
N ALA A 75 -12.35 16.24 -3.71
CA ALA A 75 -12.19 14.83 -4.01
C ALA A 75 -11.68 14.65 -5.44
N ASN A 76 -10.80 13.67 -5.60
CA ASN A 76 -10.33 13.25 -6.91
C ASN A 76 -11.39 12.37 -7.58
N LYS A 77 -11.42 12.40 -8.90
CA LYS A 77 -12.27 11.52 -9.72
C LYS A 77 -11.40 10.46 -10.38
N SER A 78 -11.79 9.21 -10.25
CA SER A 78 -11.14 8.07 -10.91
C SER A 78 -11.56 8.02 -12.38
N VAL A 79 -10.84 7.22 -13.18
CA VAL A 79 -11.10 7.04 -14.63
C VAL A 79 -12.51 6.51 -14.93
N ASP A 80 -13.12 5.85 -13.96
CA ASP A 80 -14.48 5.31 -13.99
C ASP A 80 -15.54 6.31 -13.51
N GLY A 81 -15.15 7.52 -13.12
CA GLY A 81 -16.03 8.56 -12.59
C GLY A 81 -16.28 8.50 -11.08
N ARG A 82 -15.73 7.52 -10.34
CA ARG A 82 -15.90 7.42 -8.88
C ARG A 82 -15.09 8.47 -8.14
N TYR A 83 -15.67 9.08 -7.12
CA TYR A 83 -14.97 10.02 -6.25
C TYR A 83 -14.16 9.30 -5.19
N TYR A 84 -12.93 9.73 -4.98
CA TYR A 84 -12.05 9.25 -3.93
C TYR A 84 -11.22 10.38 -3.31
N TYR A 85 -10.74 10.16 -2.10
CA TYR A 85 -9.89 11.09 -1.38
C TYR A 85 -8.73 10.33 -0.75
N ASP A 86 -7.51 10.82 -0.93
CA ASP A 86 -6.31 10.18 -0.37
C ASP A 86 -5.87 10.99 0.88
N LEU A 87 -5.86 10.34 2.04
CA LEU A 87 -5.46 10.93 3.33
C LEU A 87 -4.32 10.08 3.91
N GLN A 88 -3.14 10.67 4.08
CA GLN A 88 -1.95 9.99 4.65
C GLN A 88 -1.58 8.68 3.93
N GLY A 89 -1.74 8.64 2.60
CA GLY A 89 -1.47 7.43 1.80
C GLY A 89 -2.59 6.38 1.83
N HIS A 90 -3.69 6.66 2.54
CA HIS A 90 -4.88 5.81 2.54
C HIS A 90 -5.95 6.38 1.63
N ARG A 91 -6.47 5.54 0.74
CA ARG A 91 -7.53 5.91 -0.19
C ARG A 91 -8.90 5.69 0.43
N TYR A 92 -9.76 6.68 0.33
CA TYR A 92 -11.15 6.64 0.76
C TYR A 92 -12.07 6.78 -0.44
N TRP A 93 -13.08 5.93 -0.53
CA TRP A 93 -14.04 5.96 -1.62
C TRP A 93 -15.35 6.56 -1.16
N ARG A 94 -15.94 7.40 -2.02
CA ARG A 94 -17.25 7.97 -1.78
C ARG A 94 -18.31 6.88 -1.87
N ASN A 95 -19.15 6.81 -0.85
CA ASN A 95 -20.38 6.04 -0.87
C ASN A 95 -21.50 6.94 -1.40
N ASN A 96 -22.20 6.49 -2.43
CA ASN A 96 -23.24 7.27 -3.10
C ASN A 96 -24.56 7.30 -2.32
N LYS A 97 -24.75 6.42 -1.34
CA LYS A 97 -25.97 6.40 -0.52
C LYS A 97 -25.99 7.50 0.53
N ASP A 98 -24.85 7.77 1.17
CA ASP A 98 -24.72 8.71 2.28
C ASP A 98 -23.77 9.89 2.01
N GLY A 99 -23.05 9.87 0.89
CA GLY A 99 -22.08 10.90 0.52
C GLY A 99 -20.79 10.90 1.35
N LYS A 100 -20.59 9.91 2.23
CA LYS A 100 -19.40 9.83 3.09
C LYS A 100 -18.28 9.06 2.40
N TYR A 101 -17.07 9.26 2.87
CA TYR A 101 -15.87 8.64 2.33
C TYR A 101 -15.39 7.54 3.28
N TYR A 102 -15.29 6.32 2.78
CA TYR A 102 -14.91 5.15 3.58
C TYR A 102 -13.53 4.66 3.16
N LEU A 103 -12.72 4.28 4.14
CA LEU A 103 -11.41 3.70 3.92
C LEU A 103 -11.54 2.48 3.01
N PHE A 104 -10.79 2.50 1.89
CA PHE A 104 -10.93 1.50 0.84
C PHE A 104 -10.78 0.08 1.37
N ASN A 105 -11.73 -0.77 0.99
CA ASN A 105 -11.69 -2.21 1.18
C ASN A 105 -12.09 -2.89 -0.13
N LYS A 106 -11.47 -4.03 -0.47
CA LYS A 106 -11.76 -4.80 -1.69
C LYS A 106 -13.25 -5.14 -1.86
N SER A 107 -13.98 -5.36 -0.76
CA SER A 107 -15.42 -5.61 -0.78
C SER A 107 -16.26 -4.47 -1.36
N MET A 108 -15.75 -3.23 -1.35
CA MET A 108 -16.43 -2.08 -1.93
C MET A 108 -16.52 -2.16 -3.47
N LEU A 109 -15.71 -2.99 -4.12
CA LEU A 109 -15.75 -3.14 -5.58
C LEU A 109 -17.06 -3.81 -6.06
N THR A 110 -17.65 -4.66 -5.24
CA THR A 110 -18.90 -5.37 -5.56
C THR A 110 -20.13 -4.67 -4.99
N ASP A 111 -19.98 -3.86 -3.95
CA ASP A 111 -21.07 -3.10 -3.34
C ASP A 111 -21.60 -2.01 -4.26
N LYS A 112 -22.92 -2.03 -4.50
CA LYS A 112 -23.64 -1.04 -5.32
C LYS A 112 -23.48 0.39 -4.78
N ALA A 113 -23.30 0.55 -3.47
CA ALA A 113 -23.13 1.85 -2.84
C ALA A 113 -21.86 2.60 -3.29
N PHE A 114 -20.85 1.88 -3.79
CA PHE A 114 -19.55 2.43 -4.21
C PHE A 114 -19.31 2.31 -5.71
N LYS A 115 -20.33 1.90 -6.48
CA LYS A 115 -20.25 1.87 -7.94
C LYS A 115 -20.27 3.29 -8.50
N LYS A 116 -19.93 3.45 -9.78
CA LYS A 116 -20.13 4.74 -10.45
C LYS A 116 -21.61 5.14 -10.33
N PRO A 117 -21.93 6.42 -10.10
CA PRO A 117 -23.30 6.89 -10.27
C PRO A 117 -23.71 6.69 -11.73
N ASP A 118 -24.92 6.19 -11.95
CA ASP A 118 -25.53 6.03 -13.28
C ASP A 118 -25.94 7.40 -13.86
#